data_AF-A0A261QI48-F1
#
_entry.id   AF-A0A261QI48-F1
#
_cell.length_a   1.000
_cell.length_b   1.000
_cell.length_c   1.000
_cell.angle_alpha   90.00
_cell.angle_beta   90.00
_cell.angle_gamma   90.00
#
_symmetry.space_group_name_H-M   'P 1'
#
loop_
_entity.id
_entity.type
_entity.pdbx_description
1 polymer ?
#
loop_
_entity_poly.entity_id
_entity_poly.type
_entity_poly.pdbx_seq_one_letter_code
_entity_poly.pdbx_strand_id
1 'polypeptide(L)'
;MVEINIPGRGLIKIKNLLLDYNGTIACDGKVIPSVKEKIEAINKKGIRVQLVTADTHGTASSQCVNMPIEIQVFDNSNAAENKREIAEKLGAEQCICIGNGFNDGQMFEACGISIIVIGEEGCSAKSLLKADIVCKNIEEAFDLILKPNRIIATLRG
;
A
#
# COMPACT_ATOMS: atom_id res chain seq x y z
N MET A 1 -9.24 -11.78 5.37
CA MET A 1 -8.70 -12.20 4.06
C MET A 1 -9.77 -11.93 3.04
N VAL A 2 -9.42 -11.39 1.88
CA VAL A 2 -10.36 -11.11 0.78
C VAL A 2 -9.87 -11.83 -0.47
N GLU A 3 -10.77 -12.51 -1.15
CA GLU A 3 -10.46 -13.18 -2.42
C GLU A 3 -10.96 -12.32 -3.58
N ILE A 4 -10.09 -12.09 -4.56
CA ILE A 4 -10.39 -11.30 -5.76
C ILE A 4 -10.07 -12.17 -6.97
N ASN A 5 -11.10 -12.58 -7.71
CA ASN A 5 -10.91 -13.29 -8.97
C ASN A 5 -10.88 -12.29 -10.12
N ILE A 6 -9.72 -12.11 -10.74
CA ILE A 6 -9.52 -11.17 -11.84
C ILE A 6 -9.42 -11.99 -13.14
N PRO A 7 -10.35 -11.84 -14.09
CA PRO A 7 -10.22 -12.46 -15.41
C PRO A 7 -8.86 -12.13 -16.05
N GLY A 8 -8.16 -13.16 -16.53
CA GLY A 8 -6.80 -13.03 -17.09
C GLY A 8 -5.65 -13.13 -16.09
N ARG A 9 -5.91 -12.93 -14.79
CA ARG A 9 -4.89 -12.99 -13.73
C ARG A 9 -5.16 -14.06 -12.67
N GLY A 10 -6.38 -14.58 -12.60
CA GLY A 10 -6.78 -15.66 -11.69
C GLY A 10 -7.22 -15.18 -10.31
N LEU A 11 -7.26 -16.12 -9.37
CA LEU A 11 -7.70 -15.88 -8.00
C LEU A 11 -6.55 -15.38 -7.12
N ILE A 12 -6.66 -14.16 -6.62
CA ILE A 12 -5.70 -13.58 -5.69
C ILE A 12 -6.30 -13.56 -4.28
N LYS A 13 -5.58 -14.12 -3.31
CA LYS A 13 -6.00 -14.19 -1.90
C LYS A 13 -5.30 -13.11 -1.07
N ILE A 14 -5.93 -11.96 -0.93
CA ILE A 14 -5.39 -10.81 -0.22
C ILE A 14 -5.46 -11.02 1.29
N LYS A 15 -4.28 -11.02 1.91
CA LYS A 15 -4.10 -11.12 3.36
C LYS A 15 -3.49 -9.88 3.99
N ASN A 16 -2.61 -9.19 3.26
CA ASN A 16 -1.90 -8.03 3.77
C ASN A 16 -2.10 -6.81 2.87
N LEU A 17 -2.12 -5.64 3.49
CA LEU A 17 -2.04 -4.34 2.84
C LEU A 17 -0.75 -3.67 3.31
N LEU A 18 0.19 -3.45 2.40
CA LEU A 18 1.44 -2.75 2.67
C LEU A 18 1.29 -1.29 2.25
N LEU A 19 1.67 -0.37 3.12
CA LEU A 19 1.53 1.06 2.92
C LEU A 19 2.89 1.73 3.06
N ASP A 20 3.24 2.56 2.11
CA ASP A 20 4.24 3.61 2.33
C ASP A 20 3.65 4.74 3.21
N TYR A 21 4.51 5.59 3.77
CA TYR A 21 4.13 6.65 4.70
C TYR A 21 3.89 8.01 4.01
N ASN A 22 4.96 8.80 3.79
CA ASN A 22 4.87 10.14 3.19
C ASN A 22 4.59 10.07 1.69
N GLY A 23 3.80 11.00 1.17
CA GLY A 23 3.26 10.97 -0.20
C GLY A 23 2.14 9.94 -0.40
N THR A 24 1.87 9.11 0.62
CA THR A 24 0.91 7.99 0.55
C THR A 24 -0.21 8.16 1.57
N ILE A 25 0.00 7.78 2.84
CA ILE A 25 -1.01 7.95 3.91
C ILE A 25 -0.81 9.24 4.72
N ALA A 26 0.34 9.88 4.55
CA ALA A 26 0.70 11.12 5.20
C ALA A 26 1.14 12.16 4.16
N CYS A 27 0.92 13.43 4.48
CA CYS A 27 1.43 14.58 3.75
C CYS A 27 2.27 15.42 4.72
N ASP A 28 3.51 15.77 4.35
CA ASP A 28 4.46 16.48 5.22
C ASP A 28 4.61 15.82 6.62
N GLY A 29 4.62 14.49 6.67
CA GLY A 29 4.75 13.73 7.92
C GLY A 29 3.49 13.63 8.78
N LYS A 30 2.36 14.21 8.36
CA LYS A 30 1.08 14.14 9.08
C LYS A 30 0.11 13.19 8.40
N VAL A 31 -0.46 12.26 9.15
CA VAL A 31 -1.44 11.31 8.60
C VAL A 31 -2.70 12.05 8.14
N ILE A 32 -3.17 11.73 6.95
CA ILE A 32 -4.37 12.33 6.36
C ILE A 32 -5.60 11.95 7.21
N PRO A 33 -6.49 12.89 7.59
CA PRO A 33 -7.57 12.63 8.55
C PRO A 33 -8.48 11.44 8.21
N SER A 34 -8.73 11.19 6.93
CA SER A 34 -9.59 10.12 6.42
C SER A 34 -8.98 8.71 6.57
N VAL A 35 -7.65 8.62 6.73
CA VAL A 35 -6.91 7.34 6.67
C VAL A 35 -7.31 6.40 7.78
N LYS A 36 -7.50 6.90 9.01
CA LYS A 36 -7.78 6.06 10.17
C LYS A 36 -9.06 5.22 9.98
N GLU A 37 -10.16 5.86 9.61
CA GLU A 37 -11.45 5.18 9.43
C GLU A 37 -11.37 4.13 8.30
N LYS A 38 -10.66 4.46 7.21
CA LYS A 38 -10.48 3.55 6.08
C LYS A 38 -9.62 2.34 6.45
N ILE A 39 -8.53 2.54 7.19
CA ILE A 39 -7.69 1.46 7.71
C ILE A 39 -8.52 0.54 8.63
N GLU A 40 -9.32 1.10 9.53
CA GLU A 40 -10.21 0.31 10.39
C GLU A 40 -11.23 -0.51 9.58
N ALA A 41 -11.83 0.08 8.55
CA ALA A 41 -12.76 -0.62 7.67
C ALA A 41 -12.08 -1.76 6.87
N ILE A 42 -10.85 -1.54 6.41
CA ILE A 42 -10.05 -2.57 5.72
C ILE A 42 -9.66 -3.68 6.70
N ASN A 43 -9.21 -3.33 7.91
CA ASN A 43 -8.83 -4.29 8.94
C ASN A 43 -10.02 -5.19 9.33
N LYS A 44 -11.24 -4.62 9.44
CA LYS A 44 -12.49 -5.38 9.67
C LYS A 44 -12.81 -6.42 8.59
N LYS A 45 -12.26 -6.31 7.37
CA LYS A 45 -12.34 -7.37 6.34
C LYS A 45 -11.31 -8.50 6.57
N GLY A 46 -10.58 -8.46 7.68
CA GLY A 46 -9.51 -9.39 8.03
C GLY A 46 -8.27 -9.24 7.16
N ILE A 47 -8.00 -8.04 6.63
CA ILE A 47 -6.74 -7.72 5.95
C ILE A 47 -5.82 -7.08 6.99
N ARG A 48 -4.61 -7.62 7.16
CA ARG A 48 -3.61 -7.04 8.06
C ARG A 48 -2.97 -5.83 7.38
N VAL A 49 -2.98 -4.69 8.05
CA VAL A 49 -2.42 -3.44 7.51
C VAL A 49 -1.01 -3.26 8.08
N GLN A 50 -0.04 -3.05 7.20
CA GLN A 50 1.39 -2.97 7.50
C GLN A 50 1.92 -1.65 6.96
N LEU A 51 2.46 -0.79 7.82
CA LEU A 51 3.20 0.40 7.40
C LEU A 51 4.66 0.02 7.16
N VAL A 52 5.19 0.28 5.98
CA VAL A 52 6.55 -0.08 5.58
C VAL A 52 7.35 1.20 5.39
N THR A 53 8.19 1.54 6.38
CA THR A 53 8.85 2.85 6.44
C THR A 53 10.21 2.76 7.14
N ALA A 54 11.13 3.67 6.82
CA ALA A 54 12.38 3.81 7.56
C ALA A 54 12.18 4.48 8.94
N ASP A 55 11.04 5.15 9.14
CA ASP A 55 10.65 5.92 10.35
C ASP A 55 11.81 6.64 11.08
N THR A 56 12.66 7.32 10.31
CA THR A 56 13.94 7.86 10.81
C THR A 56 13.79 8.80 12.02
N HIS A 57 12.63 9.43 12.18
CA HIS A 57 12.34 10.40 13.25
C HIS A 57 11.25 9.92 14.23
N GLY A 58 10.80 8.67 14.14
CA GLY A 58 9.71 8.12 14.98
C GLY A 58 8.34 8.77 14.73
N THR A 59 8.22 9.59 13.68
CA THR A 59 7.01 10.35 13.38
C THR A 59 5.88 9.43 12.96
N ALA A 60 6.16 8.43 12.12
CA ALA A 60 5.16 7.49 11.64
C ALA A 60 4.59 6.68 12.81
N SER A 61 5.46 6.18 13.70
CA SER A 61 5.07 5.49 14.92
C SER A 61 4.14 6.34 15.80
N SER A 62 4.45 7.63 15.98
CA SER A 62 3.64 8.52 16.80
C SER A 62 2.25 8.81 16.22
N GLN A 63 2.16 8.99 14.90
CA GLN A 63 0.92 9.33 14.21
C GLN A 63 -0.02 8.13 14.08
N CYS A 64 0.52 6.91 14.04
CA CYS A 64 -0.23 5.68 13.84
C CYS A 64 -0.61 4.94 15.13
N VAL A 65 -0.23 5.42 16.32
CA VAL A 65 -0.37 4.71 17.61
C VAL A 65 -1.79 4.21 17.91
N ASN A 66 -2.82 4.89 17.43
CA ASN A 66 -4.24 4.55 17.68
C ASN A 66 -4.94 3.99 16.43
N MET A 67 -4.18 3.40 15.49
CA MET A 67 -4.70 2.78 14.27
C MET A 67 -4.37 1.28 14.28
N PRO A 68 -5.22 0.43 13.69
CA PRO A 68 -4.94 -1.01 13.61
C PRO A 68 -3.95 -1.31 12.47
N ILE A 69 -2.73 -0.78 12.62
CA ILE A 69 -1.61 -0.90 11.69
C ILE A 69 -0.37 -1.43 12.42
N GLU A 70 0.28 -2.42 11.82
CA GLU A 70 1.57 -2.93 12.28
C GLU A 70 2.69 -2.17 11.55
N ILE A 71 3.73 -1.72 12.26
CA ILE A 71 4.81 -0.92 11.66
C ILE A 71 6.03 -1.80 11.41
N GLN A 72 6.42 -1.91 10.15
CA GLN A 72 7.63 -2.59 9.67
C GLN A 72 8.71 -1.54 9.42
N VAL A 73 9.58 -1.34 10.42
CA VAL A 73 10.70 -0.41 10.34
C VAL A 73 11.89 -1.10 9.69
N PHE A 74 12.49 -0.47 8.68
CA PHE A 74 13.71 -0.92 8.03
C PHE A 74 14.82 0.13 8.14
N ASP A 75 16.08 -0.28 8.01
CA ASP A 75 17.19 0.67 7.92
C ASP A 75 17.11 1.44 6.59
N ASN A 76 17.35 2.75 6.63
CA ASN A 76 17.23 3.63 5.47
C ASN A 76 18.22 3.29 4.35
N SER A 77 19.22 2.44 4.63
CA SER A 77 20.07 1.85 3.60
C SER A 77 19.23 0.96 2.65
N ASN A 78 19.24 1.29 1.36
CA ASN A 78 18.55 0.55 0.30
C ASN A 78 17.04 0.31 0.49
N ALA A 79 16.29 1.38 0.82
CA ALA A 79 14.84 1.34 1.09
C ALA A 79 13.99 0.54 0.08
N ALA A 80 14.34 0.54 -1.21
CA ALA A 80 13.57 -0.19 -2.22
C ALA A 80 13.65 -1.71 -2.05
N GLU A 81 14.86 -2.21 -1.79
CA GLU A 81 15.10 -3.63 -1.57
C GLU A 81 14.45 -4.09 -0.26
N ASN A 82 14.59 -3.31 0.81
CA ASN A 82 13.95 -3.61 2.10
C ASN A 82 12.43 -3.71 1.98
N LYS A 83 11.79 -2.78 1.26
CA LYS A 83 10.34 -2.82 1.03
C LYS A 83 9.92 -4.08 0.27
N ARG A 84 10.68 -4.48 -0.76
CA ARG A 84 10.45 -5.74 -1.50
C ARG A 84 10.59 -6.96 -0.58
N GLU A 85 11.67 -7.04 0.20
CA GLU A 85 11.88 -8.16 1.11
C GLU A 85 10.78 -8.30 2.16
N ILE A 86 10.26 -7.19 2.67
CA ILE A 86 9.14 -7.18 3.61
C ILE A 86 7.89 -7.76 2.94
N ALA A 87 7.60 -7.36 1.69
CA ALA A 87 6.51 -7.94 0.92
C ALA A 87 6.68 -9.46 0.72
N GLU A 88 7.88 -9.90 0.35
CA GLU A 88 8.21 -11.32 0.16
C GLU A 88 8.02 -12.13 1.45
N LYS A 89 8.53 -11.64 2.59
CA LYS A 89 8.36 -12.26 3.92
C LYS A 89 6.89 -12.40 4.32
N LEU A 90 6.03 -11.49 3.85
CA LEU A 90 4.59 -11.50 4.11
C LEU A 90 3.79 -12.30 3.06
N GLY A 91 4.46 -12.85 2.04
CA GLY A 91 3.86 -13.50 0.88
C GLY A 91 3.36 -12.46 -0.12
N ALA A 92 4.27 -11.96 -0.97
CA ALA A 92 4.03 -10.79 -1.83
C ALA A 92 2.80 -10.95 -2.76
N GLU A 93 2.59 -12.15 -3.33
CA GLU A 93 1.42 -12.49 -4.15
C GLU A 93 0.08 -12.37 -3.40
N GLN A 94 0.10 -12.35 -2.07
CA GLN A 94 -1.06 -12.20 -1.18
C GLN A 94 -1.17 -10.77 -0.62
N CYS A 95 -0.40 -9.84 -1.16
CA CYS A 95 -0.34 -8.45 -0.71
C CYS A 95 -0.94 -7.51 -1.76
N ILE A 96 -1.67 -6.51 -1.27
CA ILE A 96 -1.84 -5.24 -1.99
C ILE A 96 -0.80 -4.29 -1.42
N CYS A 97 -0.05 -3.58 -2.25
CA CYS A 97 0.81 -2.50 -1.80
C CYS A 97 0.34 -1.15 -2.34
N ILE A 98 0.45 -0.10 -1.52
CA ILE A 98 0.16 1.27 -1.91
C ILE A 98 1.36 2.14 -1.59
N GLY A 99 1.81 2.91 -2.57
CA GLY A 99 2.92 3.83 -2.40
C GLY A 99 2.91 4.96 -3.42
N ASN A 100 4.00 5.70 -3.46
CA ASN A 100 4.14 6.91 -4.26
C ASN A 100 5.60 7.13 -4.71
N GLY A 101 6.55 6.81 -3.84
CA GLY A 101 7.95 7.16 -3.97
C GLY A 101 8.72 6.27 -4.93
N PHE A 102 9.95 6.70 -5.25
CA PHE A 102 10.88 5.92 -6.08
C PHE A 102 11.25 4.57 -5.42
N ASN A 103 11.31 4.54 -4.10
CA ASN A 103 11.64 3.34 -3.33
C ASN A 103 10.50 2.30 -3.30
N ASP A 104 9.30 2.62 -3.77
CA ASP A 104 8.20 1.65 -3.81
C ASP A 104 8.24 0.73 -5.04
N GLY A 105 9.00 1.10 -6.08
CA GLY A 105 8.95 0.43 -7.37
C GLY A 105 9.26 -1.07 -7.32
N GLN A 106 10.21 -1.50 -6.49
CA GLN A 106 10.53 -2.93 -6.35
C GLN A 106 9.46 -3.70 -5.56
N MET A 107 8.80 -3.05 -4.58
CA MET A 107 7.67 -3.62 -3.86
C MET A 107 6.45 -3.75 -4.78
N PHE A 108 6.24 -2.79 -5.69
CA PHE A 108 5.16 -2.85 -6.68
C PHE A 108 5.30 -4.05 -7.60
N GLU A 109 6.51 -4.30 -8.11
CA GLU A 109 6.78 -5.44 -8.99
C GLU A 109 6.61 -6.81 -8.30
N ALA A 110 6.73 -6.87 -6.98
CA ALA A 110 6.64 -8.11 -6.22
C ALA A 110 5.22 -8.43 -5.71
N CYS A 111 4.40 -7.43 -5.41
CA CYS A 111 3.08 -7.66 -4.83
C CYS A 111 2.05 -8.10 -5.86
N GLY A 112 1.08 -8.91 -5.43
CA GLY A 112 0.03 -9.43 -6.32
C GLY A 112 -0.86 -8.34 -6.93
N ILE A 113 -1.02 -7.21 -6.23
CA ILE A 113 -1.62 -5.98 -6.77
C ILE A 113 -0.85 -4.78 -6.22
N SER A 114 -0.43 -3.88 -7.11
CA SER A 114 0.24 -2.64 -6.75
C SER A 114 -0.59 -1.41 -7.15
N ILE A 115 -0.72 -0.47 -6.22
CA ILE A 115 -1.46 0.78 -6.44
C ILE A 115 -0.51 1.94 -6.17
N ILE A 116 -0.30 2.79 -7.15
CA ILE A 116 0.38 4.07 -6.93
C ILE A 116 -0.64 5.18 -6.72
N VAL A 117 -0.39 6.06 -5.76
CA VAL A 117 -1.17 7.29 -5.57
C VAL A 117 -0.38 8.48 -6.08
N ILE A 118 -1.02 9.43 -6.76
CA ILE A 118 -0.36 10.67 -7.20
C ILE A 118 -0.08 11.56 -5.99
N GLY A 119 -1.05 11.69 -5.08
CA GLY A 119 -0.91 12.44 -3.83
C GLY A 119 -0.76 13.95 -4.03
N GLU A 120 -0.42 14.64 -2.95
CA GLU A 120 -0.14 16.09 -2.96
C GLU A 120 1.36 16.40 -3.11
N GLU A 121 2.23 15.42 -2.82
CA GLU A 121 3.69 15.54 -2.87
C GLU A 121 4.28 15.15 -4.25
N GLY A 122 3.43 14.92 -5.24
CA GLY A 122 3.79 14.31 -6.52
C GLY A 122 4.06 12.82 -6.39
N CYS A 123 4.29 12.11 -7.50
CA CYS A 123 4.63 10.68 -7.48
C CYS A 123 5.82 10.37 -8.39
N SER A 124 6.55 9.30 -8.08
CA SER A 124 7.66 8.82 -8.90
C SER A 124 7.13 8.33 -10.25
N ALA A 125 7.43 9.05 -11.34
CA ALA A 125 7.09 8.62 -12.69
C ALA A 125 7.65 7.22 -13.03
N LYS A 126 8.81 6.86 -12.47
CA LYS A 126 9.41 5.52 -12.63
C LYS A 126 8.63 4.43 -11.90
N SER A 127 8.12 4.72 -10.70
CA SER A 127 7.29 3.78 -9.94
C SER A 127 5.89 3.69 -10.52
N LEU A 128 5.39 4.78 -11.10
CA LEU A 128 4.08 4.83 -11.75
C LEU A 128 3.98 3.81 -12.89
N LEU A 129 5.05 3.67 -13.69
CA LEU A 129 5.12 2.71 -14.78
C LEU A 129 5.21 1.24 -14.32
N LYS A 130 5.44 1.00 -13.02
CA LYS A 130 5.56 -0.33 -12.43
C LYS A 130 4.29 -0.78 -11.70
N ALA A 131 3.36 0.16 -11.44
CA ALA A 131 2.14 -0.13 -10.69
C ALA A 131 1.05 -0.71 -11.60
N ASP A 132 0.15 -1.53 -11.03
CA ASP A 132 -1.01 -2.06 -11.74
C ASP A 132 -2.12 -1.01 -11.89
N ILE A 133 -2.33 -0.18 -10.86
CA ILE A 133 -3.38 0.83 -10.81
C ILE A 133 -2.80 2.17 -10.37
N VAL A 134 -3.25 3.25 -11.01
CA VAL A 134 -2.97 4.63 -10.63
C VAL A 134 -4.21 5.25 -10.01
N CYS A 135 -4.09 5.81 -8.82
CA CYS A 135 -5.13 6.57 -8.12
C CYS A 135 -4.69 8.02 -7.91
N LYS A 136 -5.66 8.95 -7.80
CA LYS A 136 -5.34 10.34 -7.50
C LYS A 136 -4.82 10.49 -6.06
N ASN A 137 -5.47 9.83 -5.11
CA ASN A 137 -5.17 9.91 -3.69
C ASN A 137 -5.39 8.57 -2.97
N ILE A 138 -5.05 8.54 -1.68
CA ILE A 138 -5.13 7.34 -0.84
C ILE A 138 -6.56 6.90 -0.57
N GLU A 139 -7.52 7.84 -0.48
CA GLU A 139 -8.92 7.51 -0.26
C GLU A 139 -9.48 6.68 -1.40
N GLU A 140 -9.17 7.04 -2.64
CA GLU A 140 -9.53 6.27 -3.83
C GLU A 140 -8.91 4.88 -3.82
N ALA A 141 -7.62 4.77 -3.46
CA ALA A 141 -6.93 3.50 -3.37
C ALA A 141 -7.54 2.58 -2.30
N PHE A 142 -7.87 3.10 -1.11
CA PHE A 142 -8.60 2.34 -0.10
C PHE A 142 -10.00 1.94 -0.56
N ASP A 143 -10.67 2.81 -1.31
CA ASP A 143 -11.98 2.53 -1.88
C ASP A 143 -11.94 1.37 -2.88
N LEU A 144 -10.84 1.15 -3.60
CA LEU A 144 -10.65 -0.03 -4.46
C LEU A 144 -10.66 -1.33 -3.64
N ILE A 145 -9.99 -1.33 -2.48
CA ILE A 145 -9.94 -2.48 -1.56
C ILE A 145 -11.31 -2.72 -0.91
N LEU A 146 -12.00 -1.64 -0.53
CA LEU A 146 -13.33 -1.71 0.06
C LEU A 146 -14.41 -2.11 -0.96
N LYS A 147 -14.22 -1.80 -2.25
CA LYS A 147 -15.13 -2.09 -3.37
C LYS A 147 -14.38 -2.87 -4.47
N PRO A 148 -14.04 -4.16 -4.24
CA PRO A 148 -13.10 -4.92 -5.08
C PRO A 148 -13.56 -5.09 -6.55
N ASN A 149 -14.84 -4.92 -6.87
CA ASN A 149 -15.32 -4.88 -8.25
C ASN A 149 -14.63 -3.79 -9.09
N ARG A 150 -14.14 -2.71 -8.48
CA ARG A 150 -13.36 -1.68 -9.16
C ARG A 150 -11.99 -2.17 -9.59
N ILE A 151 -11.31 -2.96 -8.75
CA ILE A 151 -10.03 -3.62 -9.09
C ILE A 151 -10.24 -4.56 -10.29
N ILE A 152 -11.29 -5.39 -10.22
CA ILE A 152 -11.62 -6.32 -11.30
C ILE A 152 -11.90 -5.57 -12.61
N ALA A 153 -12.67 -4.49 -12.56
CA ALA A 153 -12.99 -3.70 -13.75
C ALA A 153 -11.74 -3.08 -14.39
N THR A 154 -10.77 -2.65 -13.58
CA THR A 154 -9.51 -2.04 -14.04
C THR A 154 -8.53 -3.08 -14.58
N LEU A 155 -8.44 -4.27 -13.97
CA LEU A 155 -7.38 -5.25 -14.25
C LEU A 155 -7.80 -6.47 -15.07
N ARG A 156 -9.10 -6.63 -15.38
CA ARG A 156 -9.58 -7.70 -16.27
C ARG A 156 -8.95 -7.54 -17.67
N GLY A 157 -8.45 -8.64 -18.22
CA GLY A 157 -7.82 -8.67 -19.55
C GLY A 157 -7.62 -10.09 -20.06
#